data_AF-A0A9N7YBE0-F1
#
_entry.id   AF-A0A9N7YBE0-F1
#
_cell.length_a   1.000
_cell.length_b   1.000
_cell.length_c   1.000
_cell.angle_alpha   90.00
_cell.angle_beta   90.00
_cell.angle_gamma   90.00
#
_symmetry.space_group_name_H-M   'P 1'
#
loop_
_entity.id
_entity.type
_entity.pdbx_description
1 polymer ?
#
loop_
_entity_poly.entity_id
_entity_poly.type
_entity_poly.pdbx_seq_one_letter_code
_entity_poly.pdbx_strand_id
1 'polypeptide(L)'
;MFLLFSLVFVVSWLTFGLAFWVIGLLHGDMDHPAGDDSFVPCVLQVNTFVAAFLFSIETQTTIGYGARCVTEECPAAVFMVVFQSIMGCIIDAFMIGAIMAKMARPKKRAETLLFSHHAVIALRDGKLCLLFRVANLRKSHIVEAHVRAQLVKHRYTVEGEYIPLDQIDMNVGYDKGTDRLFLVAPLTVIHEIDEESPLFGISKQDLETSDFEIVIILEGMVEATAMTTQARSSYLSSEILWGHRFEPVIFEEKNQYRIDYAYFNKTFEVPSTPRCSAKEMEQRKFPTSGANSFCYENELAFIGRDEEDEGDVEKEEVRKYSSELVNESISTRGEQMSSVRESEI
;
A
#
# COMPACT_ATOMS: atom_id res chain seq x y z
N MET A 1 -2.71 -13.25 23.37
CA MET A 1 -1.29 -13.32 23.79
C MET A 1 -1.18 -13.75 25.24
N PHE A 2 -1.68 -12.98 26.20
CA PHE A 2 -1.70 -13.41 27.62
C PHE A 2 -2.40 -14.76 27.82
N LEU A 3 -3.61 -14.95 27.28
CA LEU A 3 -4.30 -16.25 27.32
C LEU A 3 -3.50 -17.40 26.70
N LEU A 4 -2.72 -17.12 25.64
CA LEU A 4 -1.91 -18.15 24.98
C LEU A 4 -0.72 -18.56 25.87
N PHE A 5 -0.01 -17.59 26.46
CA PHE A 5 1.06 -17.90 27.40
C PHE A 5 0.54 -18.55 28.68
N SER A 6 -0.59 -18.10 29.23
CA SER A 6 -1.24 -18.77 30.36
C SER A 6 -1.59 -20.23 30.04
N LEU A 7 -2.10 -20.51 28.84
CA LEU A 7 -2.36 -21.88 28.40
C LEU A 7 -1.07 -22.71 28.30
N VAL A 8 0.00 -22.15 27.72
CA VAL A 8 1.31 -22.82 27.64
C VAL A 8 1.84 -23.19 29.02
N PHE A 9 1.77 -22.28 30.00
CA PHE A 9 2.17 -22.56 31.38
C PHE A 9 1.30 -23.66 32.02
N VAL A 10 -0.02 -23.58 31.88
CA VAL A 10 -0.93 -24.59 32.45
C VAL A 10 -0.66 -25.97 31.84
N VAL A 11 -0.46 -26.04 30.52
CA VAL A 11 -0.14 -27.31 29.83
C VAL A 11 1.23 -27.84 30.27
N SER A 12 2.25 -26.99 30.40
CA SER A 12 3.55 -27.45 30.90
C SER A 12 3.46 -27.95 32.34
N TRP A 13 2.79 -27.22 33.24
CA TRP A 13 2.62 -27.62 34.63
C TRP A 13 1.87 -28.94 34.77
N LEU A 14 0.81 -29.14 33.98
CA LEU A 14 0.05 -30.39 33.95
C LEU A 14 0.89 -31.55 33.40
N THR A 15 1.68 -31.33 32.35
CA THR A 15 2.52 -32.36 31.73
C THR A 15 3.59 -32.85 32.69
N PHE A 16 4.31 -31.91 33.32
CA PHE A 16 5.33 -32.24 34.32
C PHE A 16 4.71 -32.80 35.60
N GLY A 17 3.57 -32.27 36.04
CA GLY A 17 2.85 -32.80 37.20
C GLY A 17 2.39 -34.23 36.99
N LEU A 18 1.89 -34.56 35.79
CA LEU A 18 1.56 -35.92 35.40
C LEU A 18 2.81 -36.81 35.36
N ALA A 19 3.93 -36.32 34.84
CA ALA A 19 5.17 -37.08 34.79
C ALA A 19 5.70 -37.42 36.20
N PHE A 20 5.74 -36.45 37.13
CA PHE A 20 6.12 -36.72 38.53
C PHE A 20 5.13 -37.64 39.23
N TRP A 21 3.84 -37.51 38.95
CA TRP A 21 2.84 -38.43 39.49
C TRP A 21 3.04 -39.87 39.00
N VAL A 22 3.34 -40.06 37.71
CA VAL A 22 3.66 -41.38 37.14
C VAL A 22 4.96 -41.94 37.71
N ILE A 23 6.00 -41.12 37.89
CA ILE A 23 7.26 -41.56 38.53
C ILE A 23 6.99 -42.05 39.95
N GLY A 24 6.23 -41.27 40.75
CA GLY A 24 5.87 -41.66 42.11
C GLY A 24 4.99 -42.91 42.16
N LEU A 25 4.06 -43.08 41.22
CA LEU A 25 3.24 -44.30 41.11
C LEU A 25 4.07 -45.54 40.79
N LEU A 26 5.03 -45.44 39.88
CA LEU A 26 5.89 -46.57 39.50
C LEU A 26 6.88 -46.94 40.60
N HIS A 27 7.33 -45.96 41.39
CA HIS A 27 8.25 -46.16 42.51
C HIS A 27 7.56 -46.64 43.80
N GLY A 28 6.26 -46.38 43.96
CA GLY A 28 5.50 -46.73 45.17
C GLY A 28 5.43 -45.59 46.21
N ASP A 29 5.73 -44.35 45.81
CA ASP A 29 5.76 -43.17 46.69
C ASP A 29 4.40 -42.84 47.32
N MET A 30 3.31 -43.28 46.70
CA MET A 30 1.94 -42.98 47.17
C MET A 30 1.61 -43.65 48.50
N ASP A 31 2.23 -44.81 48.77
CA ASP A 31 2.00 -45.57 50.00
C ASP A 31 2.88 -45.06 51.16
N HIS A 32 4.04 -44.46 50.84
CA HIS A 32 5.02 -43.96 51.82
C HIS A 32 5.54 -42.55 51.44
N PRO A 33 4.68 -41.51 51.44
CA PRO A 33 5.01 -40.20 50.87
C PRO A 33 6.01 -39.36 51.69
N ALA A 34 6.19 -39.68 52.98
CA ALA A 34 7.16 -39.01 53.85
C ALA A 34 8.52 -39.72 53.91
N GLY A 35 8.60 -40.95 53.37
CA GLY A 35 9.72 -41.86 53.59
C GLY A 35 9.78 -42.43 55.00
N ASP A 36 10.38 -43.60 55.13
CA ASP A 36 10.72 -44.29 56.38
C ASP A 36 12.21 -44.71 56.32
N ASP A 37 12.79 -45.22 57.41
CA ASP A 37 14.21 -45.63 57.46
C ASP A 37 14.61 -46.67 56.37
N SER A 38 13.63 -47.40 55.80
CA SER A 38 13.85 -48.40 54.75
C SER A 38 13.40 -47.97 53.35
N PHE A 39 12.75 -46.81 53.19
CA PHE A 39 12.21 -46.36 51.90
C PHE A 39 12.28 -44.84 51.77
N VAL A 40 12.99 -44.36 50.76
CA VAL A 40 13.12 -42.94 50.44
C VAL A 40 12.36 -42.67 49.14
N PRO A 41 11.35 -41.78 49.13
CA PRO A 41 10.54 -41.52 47.94
C PRO A 41 11.32 -40.68 46.91
N CYS A 42 10.93 -40.71 45.64
CA CYS A 42 11.56 -39.89 44.60
C CYS A 42 11.34 -38.39 44.84
N VAL A 43 10.14 -38.02 45.26
CA VAL A 43 9.77 -36.65 45.66
C VAL A 43 8.96 -36.71 46.95
N LEU A 44 9.44 -36.04 47.98
CA LEU A 44 8.79 -35.98 49.28
C LEU A 44 7.40 -35.32 49.17
N GLN A 45 6.44 -35.85 49.94
CA GLN A 45 5.09 -35.29 50.10
C GLN A 45 4.26 -35.23 48.81
N VAL A 46 4.54 -36.13 47.85
CA VAL A 46 3.73 -36.32 46.63
C VAL A 46 2.82 -37.55 46.79
N ASN A 47 1.64 -37.32 47.37
CA ASN A 47 0.67 -38.38 47.69
C ASN A 47 -0.55 -38.42 46.74
N THR A 48 -0.75 -37.39 45.93
CA THR A 48 -1.90 -37.23 45.04
C THR A 48 -1.46 -36.52 43.76
N PHE A 49 -2.27 -36.62 42.70
CA PHE A 49 -2.02 -35.85 41.46
C PHE A 49 -1.95 -34.35 41.73
N VAL A 50 -2.78 -33.83 42.64
CA VAL A 50 -2.74 -32.40 43.02
C VAL A 50 -1.41 -32.04 43.68
N ALA A 51 -0.86 -32.90 44.55
CA ALA A 51 0.46 -32.68 45.14
C ALA A 51 1.58 -32.69 44.09
N ALA A 52 1.52 -33.60 43.11
CA ALA A 52 2.47 -33.63 42.00
C ALA A 52 2.35 -32.40 41.09
N PHE A 53 1.13 -31.92 40.84
CA PHE A 53 0.87 -30.70 40.10
C PHE A 53 1.40 -29.46 40.83
N LEU A 54 1.21 -29.37 42.16
CA LEU A 54 1.78 -28.30 42.97
C LEU A 54 3.30 -28.33 42.95
N PHE A 55 3.93 -29.51 43.09
CA PHE A 55 5.38 -29.65 42.95
C PHE A 55 5.87 -29.17 41.58
N SER A 56 5.20 -29.58 40.50
CA SER A 56 5.52 -29.11 39.14
C SER A 56 5.45 -27.58 39.00
N ILE A 57 4.44 -26.93 39.61
CA ILE A 57 4.38 -25.46 39.65
C ILE A 57 5.55 -24.90 40.45
N GLU A 58 5.79 -25.40 41.66
CA GLU A 58 6.85 -24.93 42.56
C GLU A 58 8.24 -25.01 41.90
N THR A 59 8.51 -26.09 41.17
CA THR A 59 9.76 -26.30 40.42
C THR A 59 9.88 -25.37 39.23
N GLN A 60 8.87 -25.31 38.34
CA GLN A 60 8.98 -24.52 37.11
C GLN A 60 8.97 -23.02 37.35
N THR A 61 8.20 -22.56 38.35
CA THR A 61 8.13 -21.13 38.71
C THR A 61 9.21 -20.70 39.70
N THR A 62 10.06 -21.64 40.15
CA THR A 62 11.13 -21.40 41.13
C THR A 62 10.65 -20.86 42.49
N ILE A 63 9.38 -21.11 42.85
CA ILE A 63 8.83 -20.75 44.16
C ILE A 63 9.48 -21.60 45.26
N GLY A 64 9.56 -22.92 45.03
CA GLY A 64 10.26 -23.88 45.88
C GLY A 64 9.94 -23.76 47.37
N TYR A 65 8.70 -24.00 47.78
CA TYR A 65 8.31 -23.92 49.21
C TYR A 65 9.12 -24.88 50.10
N GLY A 66 9.65 -25.96 49.54
CA GLY A 66 10.56 -26.90 50.22
C GLY A 66 9.88 -28.02 50.99
N ALA A 67 8.55 -27.97 51.16
CA ALA A 67 7.79 -29.08 51.72
C ALA A 67 7.74 -30.30 50.77
N ARG A 68 7.72 -30.04 49.46
CA ARG A 68 7.88 -31.05 48.40
C ARG A 68 9.26 -30.89 47.81
N CYS A 69 10.09 -31.92 47.93
CA CYS A 69 11.49 -31.85 47.54
C CYS A 69 11.90 -33.14 46.83
N VAL A 70 12.70 -33.00 45.77
CA VAL A 70 13.28 -34.13 45.04
C VAL A 70 14.42 -34.75 45.85
N THR A 71 14.52 -36.07 45.84
CA THR A 71 15.60 -36.82 46.50
C THR A 71 16.59 -37.36 45.46
N GLU A 72 17.73 -37.90 45.92
CA GLU A 72 18.74 -38.53 45.07
C GLU A 72 18.40 -39.96 44.60
N GLU A 73 17.34 -40.57 45.11
CA GLU A 73 17.01 -41.99 44.87
C GLU A 73 16.64 -42.28 43.42
N CYS A 74 15.92 -41.36 42.78
CA CYS A 74 15.34 -41.57 41.46
C CYS A 74 16.02 -40.67 40.42
N PRO A 75 17.00 -41.19 39.63
CA PRO A 75 17.65 -40.41 38.58
C PRO A 75 16.67 -39.84 37.55
N ALA A 76 15.56 -40.54 37.30
CA ALA A 76 14.49 -40.07 36.44
C ALA A 76 13.84 -38.79 36.97
N ALA A 77 13.58 -38.69 38.29
CA ALA A 77 13.01 -37.50 38.91
C ALA A 77 13.98 -36.31 38.84
N VAL A 78 15.27 -36.56 39.12
CA VAL A 78 16.33 -35.55 39.00
C VAL A 78 16.44 -35.03 37.56
N PHE A 79 16.47 -35.92 36.57
CA PHE A 79 16.48 -35.54 35.17
C PHE A 79 15.24 -34.73 34.77
N MET A 80 14.05 -35.12 35.24
CA MET A 80 12.82 -34.38 34.97
C MET A 80 12.84 -32.98 35.57
N VAL A 81 13.40 -32.78 36.77
CA VAL A 81 13.59 -31.45 37.38
C VAL A 81 14.53 -30.59 36.55
N VAL A 82 15.65 -31.14 36.07
CA VAL A 82 16.60 -30.43 35.19
C VAL A 82 15.91 -30.05 33.88
N PHE A 83 15.23 -30.99 33.24
CA PHE A 83 14.52 -30.75 31.98
C PHE A 83 13.40 -29.71 32.14
N GLN A 84 12.63 -29.80 33.23
CA GLN A 84 11.59 -28.82 33.54
C GLN A 84 12.16 -27.42 33.77
N SER A 85 13.29 -27.31 34.47
CA SER A 85 13.95 -26.04 34.73
C SER A 85 14.40 -25.36 33.43
N ILE A 86 15.02 -26.12 32.51
CA ILE A 86 15.42 -25.62 31.20
C ILE A 86 14.20 -25.19 30.38
N MET A 87 13.14 -26.01 30.35
CA MET A 87 11.91 -25.70 29.61
C MET A 87 11.20 -24.46 30.17
N GLY A 88 11.16 -24.30 31.49
CA GLY A 88 10.62 -23.11 32.16
C GLY A 88 11.32 -21.83 31.71
N CYS A 89 12.66 -21.82 31.76
CA CYS A 89 13.46 -20.69 31.28
C CYS A 89 13.22 -20.37 29.80
N ILE A 90 13.04 -21.38 28.95
CA ILE A 90 12.72 -21.19 27.53
C ILE A 90 11.36 -20.52 27.38
N ILE A 91 10.32 -21.03 28.05
CA ILE A 91 8.96 -20.46 27.99
C ILE A 91 8.97 -18.99 28.45
N ASP A 92 9.66 -18.69 29.54
CA ASP A 92 9.79 -17.33 30.07
C ASP A 92 10.51 -16.39 29.10
N ALA A 93 11.61 -16.84 28.49
CA ALA A 93 12.35 -16.06 27.49
C ALA A 93 11.46 -15.73 26.27
N PHE A 94 10.69 -16.70 25.78
CA PHE A 94 9.73 -16.48 24.69
C PHE A 94 8.60 -15.53 25.10
N MET A 95 8.09 -15.63 26.33
CA MET A 95 7.06 -14.73 26.84
C MET A 95 7.56 -13.29 26.88
N ILE A 96 8.71 -13.05 27.50
CA ILE A 96 9.32 -11.71 27.60
C ILE A 96 9.60 -11.16 26.20
N GLY A 97 10.20 -11.96 25.31
CA GLY A 97 10.49 -11.56 23.93
C GLY A 97 9.23 -11.18 23.14
N ALA A 98 8.16 -11.98 23.23
CA ALA A 98 6.89 -11.69 22.57
C ALA A 98 6.19 -10.45 23.14
N ILE A 99 6.21 -10.26 24.47
CA ILE A 99 5.67 -9.07 25.13
C ILE A 99 6.42 -7.82 24.65
N MET A 100 7.75 -7.83 24.69
CA MET A 100 8.59 -6.71 24.25
C MET A 100 8.36 -6.40 22.77
N ALA A 101 8.34 -7.41 21.90
CA ALA A 101 8.06 -7.23 20.48
C ALA A 101 6.67 -6.64 20.23
N LYS A 102 5.64 -7.07 20.99
CA LYS A 102 4.29 -6.51 20.88
C LYS A 102 4.20 -5.08 21.41
N MET A 103 4.89 -4.76 22.50
CA MET A 103 4.94 -3.42 23.07
C MET A 103 5.68 -2.43 22.17
N ALA A 104 6.72 -2.88 21.47
CA ALA A 104 7.47 -2.05 20.53
C ALA A 104 6.66 -1.68 19.28
N ARG A 105 5.64 -2.47 18.89
CA ARG A 105 4.86 -2.20 17.66
C ARG A 105 4.15 -0.84 17.72
N PRO A 106 4.41 0.06 16.75
CA PRO A 106 3.90 1.42 16.76
C PRO A 106 2.42 1.56 16.34
N LYS A 107 1.58 0.53 16.46
CA LYS A 107 0.20 0.55 15.92
C LYS A 107 -0.64 1.71 16.47
N LYS A 108 -0.46 2.04 17.75
CA LYS A 108 -1.13 3.18 18.41
C LYS A 108 -0.65 4.55 17.92
N ARG A 109 0.45 4.62 17.17
CA ARG A 109 0.98 5.89 16.65
C ARG A 109 0.29 6.32 15.36
N ALA A 110 -0.21 5.39 14.55
CA ALA A 110 -1.06 5.72 13.42
C ALA A 110 -2.32 6.50 13.85
N GLU A 111 -2.88 6.20 15.03
CA GLU A 111 -4.03 6.92 15.62
C GLU A 111 -3.72 8.38 16.01
N THR A 112 -2.44 8.75 16.05
CA THR A 112 -2.00 10.12 16.41
C THR A 112 -1.69 10.97 15.18
N LEU A 113 -1.73 10.36 13.99
CA LEU A 113 -1.69 11.05 12.71
C LEU A 113 -3.12 11.31 12.27
N LEU A 114 -3.43 12.57 11.99
CA LEU A 114 -4.77 13.00 11.67
C LEU A 114 -4.85 13.42 10.20
N PHE A 115 -5.92 12.99 9.55
CA PHE A 115 -6.30 13.42 8.21
C PHE A 115 -7.54 14.31 8.27
N SER A 116 -7.66 15.26 7.35
CA SER A 116 -8.92 16.01 7.19
C SER A 116 -10.08 15.06 6.93
N HIS A 117 -11.29 15.41 7.40
CA HIS A 117 -12.49 14.61 7.07
C HIS A 117 -12.89 14.67 5.59
N HIS A 118 -12.60 15.78 4.93
CA HIS A 118 -12.92 15.99 3.52
C HIS A 118 -11.65 16.39 2.77
N ALA A 119 -11.52 15.94 1.53
CA ALA A 119 -10.60 16.58 0.60
C ALA A 119 -11.33 17.72 -0.11
N VAL A 120 -10.58 18.69 -0.64
CA VAL A 120 -11.17 19.84 -1.33
C VAL A 120 -10.49 20.07 -2.66
N ILE A 121 -11.25 20.51 -3.67
CA ILE A 121 -10.72 20.91 -4.98
C ILE A 121 -10.82 22.42 -5.09
N ALA A 122 -9.69 23.09 -5.33
CA ALA A 122 -9.65 24.54 -5.51
C ALA A 122 -8.48 24.97 -6.40
N LEU A 123 -8.54 26.22 -6.86
CA LEU A 123 -7.41 26.84 -7.54
C LEU A 123 -6.32 27.24 -6.54
N ARG A 124 -5.08 26.89 -6.86
CA ARG A 124 -3.86 27.36 -6.20
C ARG A 124 -2.85 27.71 -7.28
N ASP A 125 -2.34 28.94 -7.24
CA ASP A 125 -1.34 29.45 -8.19
C ASP A 125 -1.70 29.22 -9.67
N GLY A 126 -2.99 29.39 -10.01
CA GLY A 126 -3.50 29.27 -11.37
C GLY A 126 -3.74 27.82 -11.86
N LYS A 127 -3.49 26.82 -11.01
CA LYS A 127 -3.72 25.40 -11.27
C LYS A 127 -4.86 24.86 -10.41
N LEU A 128 -5.62 23.92 -10.96
CA LEU A 128 -6.65 23.19 -10.21
C LEU A 128 -5.97 22.08 -9.41
N CYS A 129 -6.23 22.02 -8.10
CA CYS A 129 -5.56 21.08 -7.22
C CYS A 129 -6.56 20.37 -6.32
N LEU A 130 -6.33 19.08 -6.10
CA LEU A 130 -6.92 18.34 -4.98
C LEU A 130 -6.05 18.55 -3.73
N LEU A 131 -6.69 18.89 -2.62
CA LEU A 131 -6.04 19.26 -1.37
C LEU A 131 -6.60 18.43 -0.23
N PHE A 132 -5.73 17.93 0.63
CA PHE A 132 -6.12 17.30 1.90
C PHE A 132 -5.11 17.65 3.00
N ARG A 133 -5.53 17.57 4.26
CA ARG A 133 -4.65 17.89 5.39
C ARG A 133 -4.14 16.66 6.09
N VAL A 134 -2.91 16.79 6.55
CA VAL A 134 -2.24 15.84 7.45
C VAL A 134 -1.71 16.59 8.66
N ALA A 135 -1.79 15.98 9.84
CA ALA A 135 -1.24 16.55 11.05
C ALA A 135 -0.72 15.48 12.01
N ASN A 136 0.19 15.89 12.89
CA ASN A 136 0.67 15.10 14.00
C ASN A 136 0.12 15.67 15.31
N LEU A 137 -0.66 14.87 16.04
CA LEU A 137 -1.26 15.28 17.31
C LEU A 137 -0.28 15.22 18.49
N ARG A 138 0.91 14.63 18.30
CA ARG A 138 1.95 14.55 19.32
C ARG A 138 3.08 15.53 19.05
N LYS A 139 3.78 15.92 20.13
CA LYS A 139 4.99 16.74 20.05
C LYS A 139 6.20 16.00 19.48
N SER A 140 6.26 14.67 19.64
CA SER A 140 7.32 13.84 19.06
C SER A 140 7.24 13.82 17.55
N HIS A 141 8.36 13.92 16.85
CA HIS A 141 8.42 14.05 15.40
C HIS A 141 8.23 12.72 14.68
N ILE A 142 7.60 12.76 13.51
CA ILE A 142 7.64 11.66 12.54
C ILE A 142 8.84 11.93 11.62
N VAL A 143 9.84 11.08 11.70
CA VAL A 143 11.08 11.20 10.93
C VAL A 143 10.86 10.62 9.53
N GLU A 144 11.43 11.24 8.49
CA GLU A 144 11.25 10.81 7.08
C GLU A 144 9.77 10.62 6.70
N ALA A 145 8.92 11.55 7.16
CA ALA A 145 7.50 11.52 6.81
C ALA A 145 7.33 11.76 5.31
N HIS A 146 6.54 10.94 4.64
CA HIS A 146 6.20 11.13 3.23
C HIS A 146 4.78 10.64 2.94
N VAL A 147 4.17 11.19 1.89
CA VAL A 147 2.77 10.95 1.56
C VAL A 147 2.63 10.33 0.18
N ARG A 148 1.64 9.44 0.05
CA ARG A 148 1.22 8.82 -1.21
C ARG A 148 -0.29 8.91 -1.35
N ALA A 149 -0.77 8.98 -2.57
CA ALA A 149 -2.20 8.99 -2.88
C ALA A 149 -2.47 8.06 -4.07
N GLN A 150 -3.58 7.34 -4.02
CA GLN A 150 -4.00 6.43 -5.08
C GLN A 150 -5.49 6.59 -5.33
N LEU A 151 -5.88 6.67 -6.60
CA LEU A 151 -7.27 6.59 -7.03
C LEU A 151 -7.63 5.12 -7.27
N VAL A 152 -8.69 4.67 -6.63
CA VAL A 152 -9.21 3.31 -6.71
C VAL A 152 -10.57 3.33 -7.38
N LYS A 153 -10.70 2.59 -8.49
CA LYS A 153 -11.96 2.39 -9.19
C LYS A 153 -11.95 1.09 -9.99
N HIS A 154 -13.13 0.61 -10.36
CA HIS A 154 -13.23 -0.46 -11.35
C HIS A 154 -12.90 0.08 -12.75
N ARG A 155 -12.26 -0.73 -13.60
CA ARG A 155 -11.89 -0.35 -14.97
C ARG A 155 -11.94 -1.56 -15.90
N TYR A 156 -12.23 -1.31 -17.17
CA TYR A 156 -11.98 -2.26 -18.26
C TYR A 156 -10.77 -1.80 -19.07
N THR A 157 -9.89 -2.72 -19.44
CA THR A 157 -8.76 -2.42 -20.34
C THR A 157 -9.25 -2.30 -21.79
N VAL A 158 -8.39 -1.81 -22.69
CA VAL A 158 -8.73 -1.68 -24.11
C VAL A 158 -8.90 -3.06 -24.78
N GLU A 159 -8.28 -4.09 -24.21
CA GLU A 159 -8.38 -5.49 -24.60
C GLU A 159 -9.63 -6.18 -24.04
N GLY A 160 -10.41 -5.50 -23.19
CA GLY A 160 -11.64 -6.02 -22.58
C GLY A 160 -11.45 -6.77 -21.27
N GLU A 161 -10.27 -6.70 -20.63
CA GLU A 161 -10.06 -7.27 -19.30
C GLU A 161 -10.75 -6.42 -18.23
N TYR A 162 -11.51 -7.05 -17.34
CA TYR A 162 -12.14 -6.39 -16.20
C TYR A 162 -11.22 -6.40 -14.98
N ILE A 163 -10.86 -5.21 -14.49
CA ILE A 163 -10.08 -5.02 -13.26
C ILE A 163 -11.03 -4.51 -12.18
N PRO A 164 -11.34 -5.31 -11.14
CA PRO A 164 -12.33 -4.93 -10.11
C PRO A 164 -11.95 -3.66 -9.33
N LEU A 165 -10.68 -3.52 -8.95
CA LEU A 165 -10.14 -2.36 -8.24
C LEU A 165 -8.75 -2.05 -8.79
N ASP A 166 -8.73 -1.21 -9.80
CA ASP A 166 -7.49 -0.67 -10.34
C ASP A 166 -6.97 0.43 -9.41
N GLN A 167 -5.67 0.42 -9.12
CA GLN A 167 -5.02 1.37 -8.21
C GLN A 167 -4.10 2.27 -9.03
N ILE A 168 -4.58 3.48 -9.29
CA ILE A 168 -3.89 4.45 -10.14
C ILE A 168 -3.19 5.45 -9.22
N ASP A 169 -1.86 5.58 -9.35
CA ASP A 169 -1.08 6.52 -8.55
C ASP A 169 -1.49 7.97 -8.82
N MET A 170 -1.47 8.80 -7.79
CA MET A 170 -1.72 10.23 -7.88
C MET A 170 -0.49 11.00 -7.39
N ASN A 171 0.14 11.74 -8.31
CA ASN A 171 1.38 12.45 -8.00
C ASN A 171 1.17 13.58 -6.98
N VAL A 172 1.68 13.42 -5.77
CA VAL A 172 1.74 14.46 -4.71
C VAL A 172 3.12 15.13 -4.64
N GLY A 173 3.91 14.98 -5.70
CA GLY A 173 5.23 15.57 -5.89
C GLY A 173 6.39 14.63 -5.57
N TYR A 174 6.24 13.33 -5.88
CA TYR A 174 7.30 12.32 -5.73
C TYR A 174 8.54 12.69 -6.55
N ASP A 175 8.36 13.10 -7.82
CA ASP A 175 9.47 13.41 -8.73
C ASP A 175 10.31 14.61 -8.26
N LYS A 176 9.65 15.57 -7.60
CA LYS A 176 10.29 16.77 -7.03
C LYS A 176 10.77 16.55 -5.60
N GLY A 177 10.40 15.41 -5.00
CA GLY A 177 10.65 15.08 -3.61
C GLY A 177 9.93 15.99 -2.61
N THR A 178 8.81 16.61 -3.02
CA THR A 178 7.91 17.42 -2.17
C THR A 178 6.86 16.57 -1.44
N ASP A 179 6.77 15.30 -1.79
CA ASP A 179 6.03 14.26 -1.05
C ASP A 179 6.61 14.06 0.37
N ARG A 180 7.90 14.33 0.55
CA ARG A 180 8.61 14.30 1.84
C ARG A 180 8.25 15.52 2.68
N LEU A 181 7.61 15.28 3.81
CA LEU A 181 7.05 16.32 4.68
C LEU A 181 7.88 16.50 5.95
N PHE A 182 8.02 17.77 6.37
CA PHE A 182 8.45 18.10 7.72
C PHE A 182 7.23 18.42 8.60
N LEU A 183 6.66 17.37 9.21
CA LEU A 183 5.35 17.43 9.87
C LEU A 183 5.41 17.92 11.33
N VAL A 184 5.58 19.23 11.51
CA VAL A 184 5.51 19.91 12.83
C VAL A 184 4.15 20.53 13.09
N ALA A 185 3.62 21.25 12.10
CA ALA A 185 2.28 21.81 12.10
C ALA A 185 1.43 21.07 11.05
N PRO A 186 0.10 21.17 11.09
CA PRO A 186 -0.75 20.66 10.02
C PRO A 186 -0.32 21.18 8.65
N LEU A 187 -0.10 20.25 7.71
CA LEU A 187 0.27 20.57 6.33
C LEU A 187 -0.89 20.22 5.41
N THR A 188 -1.05 21.02 4.35
CA THR A 188 -2.00 20.71 3.27
C THR A 188 -1.21 20.10 2.12
N VAL A 189 -1.43 18.82 1.86
CA VAL A 189 -0.86 18.10 0.73
C VAL A 189 -1.60 18.50 -0.53
N ILE A 190 -0.87 18.59 -1.64
CA ILE A 190 -1.35 19.12 -2.91
C ILE A 190 -1.11 18.05 -3.97
N HIS A 191 -2.18 17.69 -4.67
CA HIS A 191 -2.10 17.00 -5.95
C HIS A 191 -2.54 18.00 -7.04
N GLU A 192 -1.62 18.35 -7.93
CA GLU A 192 -1.93 19.16 -9.10
C GLU A 192 -2.71 18.31 -10.10
N ILE A 193 -3.85 18.81 -10.58
CA ILE A 193 -4.66 18.12 -11.58
C ILE A 193 -4.18 18.59 -12.97
N ASP A 194 -3.17 17.89 -13.49
CA ASP A 194 -2.57 18.07 -14.81
C ASP A 194 -2.97 16.95 -15.79
N GLU A 195 -2.40 16.93 -17.00
CA GLU A 195 -2.72 15.95 -18.05
C GLU A 195 -2.47 14.49 -17.63
N GLU A 196 -1.52 14.26 -16.71
CA GLU A 196 -1.18 12.92 -16.19
C GLU A 196 -2.11 12.50 -15.05
N SER A 197 -2.82 13.45 -14.42
CA SER A 197 -3.74 13.16 -13.33
C SER A 197 -4.94 12.32 -13.79
N PRO A 198 -5.33 11.27 -13.03
CA PRO A 198 -6.56 10.53 -13.31
C PRO A 198 -7.84 11.38 -13.12
N LEU A 199 -7.72 12.55 -12.50
CA LEU A 199 -8.80 13.52 -12.30
C LEU A 199 -8.88 14.59 -13.39
N PHE A 200 -7.99 14.56 -14.39
CA PHE A 200 -7.86 15.63 -15.40
C PHE A 200 -9.17 15.97 -16.13
N GLY A 201 -9.97 14.93 -16.44
CA GLY A 201 -11.24 15.05 -17.14
C GLY A 201 -12.47 15.23 -16.26
N ILE A 202 -12.33 15.29 -14.93
CA ILE A 202 -13.48 15.32 -14.00
C ILE A 202 -13.87 16.76 -13.69
N SER A 203 -15.12 17.12 -13.98
CA SER A 203 -15.73 18.40 -13.60
C SER A 203 -16.44 18.31 -12.24
N LYS A 204 -16.96 19.45 -11.75
CA LYS A 204 -17.78 19.48 -10.53
C LYS A 204 -19.00 18.55 -10.63
N GLN A 205 -19.67 18.56 -11.78
CA GLN A 205 -20.87 17.74 -11.98
C GLN A 205 -20.52 16.26 -12.10
N ASP A 206 -19.40 15.94 -12.76
CA ASP A 206 -18.94 14.55 -12.88
C ASP A 206 -18.59 13.99 -11.51
N LEU A 207 -17.98 14.78 -10.63
CA LEU A 207 -17.62 14.36 -9.27
C LEU A 207 -18.84 13.86 -8.46
N GLU A 208 -20.00 14.49 -8.62
CA GLU A 208 -21.25 14.09 -7.93
C GLU A 208 -21.82 12.75 -8.45
N THR A 209 -21.45 12.35 -9.66
CA THR A 209 -21.94 11.11 -10.31
C THR A 209 -20.89 10.01 -10.40
N SER A 210 -19.63 10.35 -10.16
CA SER A 210 -18.50 9.45 -10.30
C SER A 210 -18.40 8.50 -9.11
N ASP A 211 -18.03 7.25 -9.38
CA ASP A 211 -17.78 6.22 -8.37
C ASP A 211 -16.30 5.86 -8.35
N PHE A 212 -15.57 6.49 -7.43
CA PHE A 212 -14.17 6.20 -7.13
C PHE A 212 -13.85 6.57 -5.69
N GLU A 213 -12.77 6.00 -5.18
CA GLU A 213 -12.23 6.30 -3.85
C GLU A 213 -10.78 6.76 -3.97
N ILE A 214 -10.40 7.81 -3.26
CA ILE A 214 -9.01 8.25 -3.16
C ILE A 214 -8.46 7.78 -1.82
N VAL A 215 -7.51 6.84 -1.87
CA VAL A 215 -6.81 6.35 -0.69
C VAL A 215 -5.55 7.19 -0.48
N ILE A 216 -5.39 7.73 0.72
CA ILE A 216 -4.22 8.50 1.12
C ILE A 216 -3.42 7.74 2.18
N ILE A 217 -2.10 7.81 2.06
CA ILE A 217 -1.15 7.08 2.89
C ILE A 217 -0.10 8.06 3.39
N LEU A 218 0.09 8.11 4.70
CA LEU A 218 1.19 8.83 5.34
C LEU A 218 2.10 7.81 6.00
N GLU A 219 3.35 7.76 5.55
CA GLU A 219 4.39 6.89 6.08
C GLU A 219 5.47 7.73 6.76
N GLY A 220 6.16 7.11 7.73
CA GLY A 220 7.32 7.70 8.36
C GLY A 220 7.79 6.90 9.58
N MET A 221 8.85 7.35 10.22
CA MET A 221 9.47 6.69 11.35
C MET A 221 9.10 7.33 12.69
N VAL A 222 8.89 6.46 13.67
CA VAL A 222 8.58 6.81 15.05
C VAL A 222 9.86 7.19 15.78
N GLU A 223 10.09 8.48 16.05
CA GLU A 223 11.30 9.03 16.71
C GLU A 223 11.90 8.16 17.82
N ALA A 224 11.10 7.71 18.80
CA ALA A 224 11.62 6.94 19.94
C ALA A 224 12.04 5.49 19.63
N THR A 225 11.54 4.89 18.54
CA THR A 225 11.77 3.45 18.23
C THR A 225 12.43 3.22 16.88
N ALA A 226 12.54 4.26 16.05
CA ALA A 226 12.93 4.18 14.65
C ALA A 226 12.13 3.16 13.81
N MET A 227 10.98 2.70 14.30
CA MET A 227 10.10 1.81 13.55
C MET A 227 9.23 2.62 12.59
N THR A 228 9.01 2.08 11.39
CA THR A 228 8.11 2.68 10.41
C THR A 228 6.65 2.53 10.87
N THR A 229 5.87 3.57 10.66
CA THR A 229 4.42 3.60 10.88
C THR A 229 3.76 4.08 9.59
N GLN A 230 2.59 3.50 9.30
CA GLN A 230 1.77 3.89 8.16
C GLN A 230 0.36 4.21 8.68
N ALA A 231 -0.09 5.43 8.40
CA ALA A 231 -1.47 5.86 8.62
C ALA A 231 -2.17 5.98 7.27
N ARG A 232 -3.44 5.59 7.22
CA ARG A 232 -4.25 5.58 6.01
C ARG A 232 -5.60 6.21 6.28
N SER A 233 -6.12 6.90 5.29
CA SER A 233 -7.49 7.40 5.23
C SER A 233 -7.96 7.31 3.79
N SER A 234 -9.25 7.51 3.56
CA SER A 234 -9.78 7.62 2.21
C SER A 234 -10.81 8.73 2.09
N TYR A 235 -11.07 9.11 0.85
CA TYR A 235 -12.13 10.03 0.47
C TYR A 235 -12.92 9.40 -0.67
N LEU A 236 -14.21 9.21 -0.45
CA LEU A 236 -15.16 8.91 -1.52
C LEU A 236 -15.35 10.15 -2.40
N SER A 237 -15.79 9.97 -3.64
CA SER A 237 -16.14 11.08 -4.54
C SER A 237 -17.09 12.11 -3.88
N SER A 238 -18.06 11.64 -3.09
CA SER A 238 -19.01 12.47 -2.33
C SER A 238 -18.40 13.23 -1.14
N GLU A 239 -17.23 12.82 -0.66
CA GLU A 239 -16.52 13.46 0.46
C GLU A 239 -15.51 14.52 -0.02
N ILE A 240 -15.41 14.72 -1.34
CA ILE A 240 -14.55 15.73 -1.96
C ILE A 240 -15.38 17.00 -2.22
N LEU A 241 -15.00 18.09 -1.56
CA LEU A 241 -15.72 19.36 -1.66
C LEU A 241 -15.12 20.23 -2.79
N TRP A 242 -15.86 20.38 -3.88
CA TRP A 242 -15.46 21.23 -5.00
C TRP A 242 -15.66 22.72 -4.70
N GLY A 243 -14.61 23.52 -4.92
CA GLY A 243 -14.62 24.95 -4.69
C GLY A 243 -14.51 25.33 -3.22
N HIS A 244 -13.91 24.47 -2.40
CA HIS A 244 -13.65 24.74 -0.99
C HIS A 244 -12.16 24.92 -0.72
N ARG A 245 -11.83 25.69 0.31
CA ARG A 245 -10.48 25.78 0.87
C ARG A 245 -10.52 25.54 2.36
N PHE A 246 -9.45 25.01 2.92
CA PHE A 246 -9.36 24.83 4.36
C PHE A 246 -9.09 26.14 5.09
N GLU A 247 -9.71 26.32 6.26
CA GLU A 247 -9.45 27.47 7.15
C GLU A 247 -8.04 27.40 7.75
N PRO A 248 -7.29 28.52 7.83
CA PRO A 248 -5.97 28.54 8.47
C PRO A 248 -6.02 28.03 9.91
N VAL A 249 -5.02 27.22 10.30
CA VAL A 249 -4.95 26.63 11.66
C VAL A 249 -3.77 27.16 12.47
N ILE A 250 -2.82 27.83 11.81
CA ILE A 250 -1.60 28.35 12.42
C ILE A 250 -1.80 29.85 12.62
N PHE A 251 -1.67 30.29 13.87
CA PHE A 251 -1.77 31.69 14.25
C PHE A 251 -0.50 32.10 14.97
N GLU A 252 0.02 33.28 14.65
CA GLU A 252 1.19 33.85 15.30
C GLU A 252 0.77 34.60 16.57
N GLU A 253 1.33 34.22 17.72
CA GLU A 253 1.14 34.88 19.00
C GLU A 253 2.50 35.40 19.50
N LYS A 254 2.80 36.71 19.36
CA LYS A 254 4.00 37.42 19.85
C LYS A 254 5.36 36.70 19.66
N ASN A 255 5.64 35.65 20.44
CA ASN A 255 6.89 34.88 20.44
C ASN A 255 6.71 33.39 20.10
N GLN A 256 5.50 32.92 19.76
CA GLN A 256 5.22 31.52 19.46
C GLN A 256 4.14 31.36 18.38
N TYR A 257 4.13 30.21 17.71
CA TYR A 257 3.02 29.81 16.85
C TYR A 257 2.05 28.92 17.65
N ARG A 258 0.77 29.25 17.57
CA ARG A 258 -0.31 28.44 18.13
C ARG A 258 -1.07 27.75 17.01
N ILE A 259 -1.33 26.46 17.22
CA ILE A 259 -2.12 25.63 16.31
C ILE A 259 -3.48 25.40 16.94
N ASP A 260 -4.56 25.83 16.27
CA ASP A 260 -5.92 25.55 16.70
C ASP A 260 -6.54 24.42 15.86
N TYR A 261 -6.63 23.23 16.47
CA TYR A 261 -7.18 22.04 15.83
C TYR A 261 -8.70 22.10 15.63
N ALA A 262 -9.41 23.05 16.25
CA ALA A 262 -10.85 23.24 15.98
C ALA A 262 -11.12 23.67 14.53
N TYR A 263 -10.14 24.29 13.87
CA TYR A 263 -10.20 24.72 12.47
C TYR A 263 -9.61 23.69 11.50
N PHE A 264 -9.10 22.56 12.00
CA PHE A 264 -8.38 21.57 11.18
C PHE A 264 -9.26 21.03 10.05
N ASN A 265 -10.50 20.66 10.36
CA ASN A 265 -11.47 20.12 9.41
C ASN A 265 -12.36 21.18 8.75
N LYS A 266 -12.28 22.45 9.19
CA LYS A 266 -13.17 23.49 8.69
C LYS A 266 -12.74 23.94 7.30
N THR A 267 -13.74 24.15 6.45
CA THR A 267 -13.56 24.65 5.09
C THR A 267 -14.50 25.81 4.82
N PHE A 268 -14.13 26.66 3.88
CA PHE A 268 -14.95 27.76 3.40
C PHE A 268 -15.06 27.70 1.88
N GLU A 269 -16.21 28.13 1.37
CA GLU A 269 -16.49 28.17 -0.06
C GLU A 269 -15.70 29.26 -0.77
N VAL A 270 -15.27 28.97 -1.99
CA VAL A 270 -14.54 29.86 -2.89
C VAL A 270 -15.32 29.92 -4.21
N PRO A 271 -16.29 30.86 -4.33
CA PRO A 271 -17.18 30.94 -5.48
C PRO A 271 -16.47 31.19 -6.81
N SER A 272 -15.24 31.71 -6.79
CA SER A 272 -14.41 31.95 -7.97
C SER A 272 -13.80 30.70 -8.57
N THR A 273 -13.95 29.54 -7.92
CA THR A 273 -13.39 28.27 -8.43
C THR A 273 -14.17 27.83 -9.68
N PRO A 274 -13.49 27.58 -10.81
CA PRO A 274 -14.11 27.05 -12.02
C PRO A 274 -14.83 25.73 -11.74
N ARG A 275 -15.98 25.52 -12.39
CA ARG A 275 -16.76 24.27 -12.25
C ARG A 275 -16.43 23.22 -13.33
N CYS A 276 -15.73 23.63 -14.37
CA CYS A 276 -15.25 22.75 -15.44
C CYS A 276 -14.03 21.94 -14.99
N SER A 277 -13.75 20.85 -15.70
CA SER A 277 -12.56 20.02 -15.49
C SER A 277 -11.26 20.76 -15.82
N ALA A 278 -10.12 20.26 -15.33
CA ALA A 278 -8.82 20.81 -15.67
C ALA A 278 -8.54 20.75 -17.19
N LYS A 279 -8.98 19.66 -17.85
CA LYS A 279 -8.92 19.50 -19.31
C LYS A 279 -9.62 20.61 -20.07
N GLU A 280 -10.84 20.96 -19.67
CA GLU A 280 -11.57 22.06 -20.30
C GLU A 280 -10.91 23.41 -20.03
N MET A 281 -10.33 23.61 -18.83
CA MET A 281 -9.60 24.83 -18.52
C MET A 281 -8.38 25.02 -19.42
N GLU A 282 -7.66 23.94 -19.73
CA GLU A 282 -6.50 23.97 -20.61
C GLU A 282 -6.89 24.22 -22.07
N GLN A 283 -7.93 23.54 -22.56
CA GLN A 283 -8.48 23.78 -23.90
C GLN A 283 -8.98 25.21 -24.10
N ARG A 284 -9.52 25.86 -23.05
CA ARG A 284 -9.95 27.27 -23.12
C ARG A 284 -8.78 28.26 -23.11
N LYS A 285 -7.64 27.90 -22.51
CA LYS A 285 -6.42 28.73 -22.55
C LYS A 285 -5.76 28.70 -23.94
N PHE A 286 -5.84 27.55 -24.61
CA PHE A 286 -5.35 27.36 -25.97
C PHE A 286 -6.53 27.03 -26.90
N PRO A 287 -7.40 28.01 -27.23
CA PRO A 287 -8.43 27.75 -28.23
C PRO A 287 -7.73 27.32 -29.51
N THR A 288 -8.01 26.10 -29.97
CA THR A 288 -7.56 25.63 -31.28
C THR A 288 -8.05 26.64 -32.31
N SER A 289 -7.15 27.46 -32.84
CA SER A 289 -7.38 28.21 -34.06
C SER A 289 -7.53 27.18 -35.18
N GLY A 290 -8.74 26.68 -35.36
CA GLY A 290 -8.97 25.44 -36.08
C GLY A 290 -10.43 25.17 -36.40
N ALA A 291 -11.16 26.21 -36.78
CA ALA A 291 -12.40 26.10 -37.54
C ALA A 291 -12.47 27.21 -38.58
N ASN A 292 -11.43 27.35 -39.41
CA ASN A 292 -11.60 27.86 -40.77
C ASN A 292 -12.24 26.75 -41.61
N SER A 293 -13.49 26.43 -41.31
CA SER A 293 -14.39 25.75 -42.23
C SER A 293 -15.04 26.82 -43.10
N PHE A 294 -14.26 27.47 -43.97
CA PHE A 294 -14.71 28.14 -45.20
C PHE A 294 -13.48 28.81 -45.84
N CYS A 295 -12.98 28.21 -46.92
CA CYS A 295 -12.12 28.77 -47.99
C CYS A 295 -11.20 27.67 -48.54
N TYR A 296 -11.80 26.70 -49.23
CA TYR A 296 -11.14 25.97 -50.32
C TYR A 296 -12.08 25.96 -51.53
N GLU A 297 -12.50 27.15 -51.93
CA GLU A 297 -13.01 27.43 -53.27
C GLU A 297 -12.46 28.80 -53.63
N ASN A 298 -11.22 28.86 -54.13
CA ASN A 298 -10.73 29.95 -55.00
C ASN A 298 -9.31 29.75 -55.57
N GLU A 299 -8.85 28.50 -55.76
CA GLU A 299 -7.69 28.25 -56.64
C GLU A 299 -8.08 27.73 -58.04
N LEU A 300 -9.37 27.83 -58.41
CA LEU A 300 -9.84 27.50 -59.77
C LEU A 300 -10.24 28.73 -60.61
N ALA A 301 -10.02 29.95 -60.12
CA ALA A 301 -10.45 31.18 -60.81
C ALA A 301 -9.31 32.02 -61.41
N PHE A 302 -8.05 31.55 -61.41
CA PHE A 302 -6.91 32.32 -61.95
C PHE A 302 -5.95 31.57 -62.89
N ILE A 303 -6.32 30.38 -63.40
CA ILE A 303 -5.61 29.72 -64.52
C ILE A 303 -6.58 29.58 -65.71
N GLY A 304 -7.24 30.69 -66.02
CA GLY A 304 -8.28 30.75 -67.05
C GLY A 304 -8.13 31.98 -67.92
N ARG A 305 -6.89 32.30 -68.31
CA ARG A 305 -6.54 33.12 -69.49
C ARG A 305 -5.03 33.30 -69.51
N ASP A 306 -4.49 33.26 -70.72
CA ASP A 306 -3.07 33.32 -71.08
C ASP A 306 -2.45 31.91 -70.92
N GLU A 307 -2.14 31.15 -71.96
CA GLU A 307 -1.62 31.49 -73.28
C GLU A 307 -2.06 30.41 -74.30
N GLU A 308 -2.71 30.83 -75.39
CA GLU A 308 -2.72 30.09 -76.65
C GLU A 308 -1.49 30.52 -77.46
N ASP A 309 -0.95 29.58 -78.25
CA ASP A 309 0.04 29.74 -79.33
C ASP A 309 1.52 29.97 -78.95
N GLU A 310 2.31 28.90 -78.98
CA GLU A 310 3.31 28.62 -80.04
C GLU A 310 4.38 27.60 -79.59
N GLY A 311 4.73 26.67 -80.48
CA GLY A 311 6.14 26.35 -80.74
C GLY A 311 6.78 25.18 -79.98
N ASP A 312 6.75 24.02 -80.63
CA ASP A 312 7.81 23.03 -80.84
C ASP A 312 9.12 23.00 -79.98
N VAL A 313 9.60 21.77 -79.85
CA VAL A 313 11.02 21.32 -79.74
C VAL A 313 11.52 20.92 -78.33
N GLU A 314 11.56 19.59 -78.17
CA GLU A 314 12.64 18.76 -77.59
C GLU A 314 13.27 19.17 -76.24
N LYS A 315 13.04 18.30 -75.25
CA LYS A 315 14.09 17.67 -74.42
C LYS A 315 13.46 16.44 -73.76
N GLU A 316 13.71 15.26 -74.31
CA GLU A 316 14.87 14.41 -73.99
C GLU A 316 14.79 13.78 -72.60
N GLU A 317 14.81 12.45 -72.65
CA GLU A 317 15.35 11.55 -71.64
C GLU A 317 14.66 11.54 -70.27
N VAL A 318 13.94 10.44 -70.05
CA VAL A 318 13.79 9.66 -68.81
C VAL A 318 12.35 9.14 -68.72
N ARG A 319 11.97 8.26 -69.64
CA ARG A 319 11.03 7.14 -69.38
C ARG A 319 10.93 6.14 -70.52
N LYS A 320 12.01 5.97 -71.27
CA LYS A 320 12.14 4.90 -72.26
C LYS A 320 12.56 3.61 -71.56
N TYR A 321 11.69 3.04 -70.72
CA TYR A 321 11.91 1.69 -70.15
C TYR A 321 10.64 0.98 -69.63
N SER A 322 9.43 1.54 -69.80
CA SER A 322 8.21 0.95 -69.22
C SER A 322 7.09 0.63 -70.21
N SER A 323 7.28 0.85 -71.52
CA SER A 323 6.24 0.58 -72.53
C SER A 323 6.60 -0.47 -73.58
N GLU A 324 7.75 -1.14 -73.49
CA GLU A 324 8.12 -2.26 -74.37
C GLU A 324 7.91 -3.66 -73.75
N LEU A 325 7.27 -3.75 -72.57
CA LEU A 325 7.02 -5.03 -71.90
C LEU A 325 5.54 -5.45 -71.80
N VAL A 326 4.62 -4.71 -72.43
CA VAL A 326 3.18 -5.07 -72.42
C VAL A 326 2.65 -5.46 -73.81
N ASN A 327 3.42 -5.23 -74.88
CA ASN A 327 2.97 -5.49 -76.25
C ASN A 327 3.35 -6.86 -76.85
N GLU A 328 3.78 -7.82 -76.03
CA GLU A 328 4.17 -9.16 -76.52
C GLU A 328 3.51 -10.34 -75.78
N SER A 329 2.33 -10.15 -75.18
CA SER A 329 1.61 -11.26 -74.50
C SER A 329 0.16 -11.47 -74.93
N ILE A 330 -0.26 -10.89 -76.06
CA ILE A 330 -1.54 -11.25 -76.71
C ILE A 330 -1.33 -11.34 -78.23
N SER A 331 -0.51 -12.30 -78.64
CA SER A 331 -0.59 -12.87 -79.99
C SER A 331 -0.29 -14.36 -79.91
N THR A 332 -1.25 -15.15 -80.37
CA THR A 332 -1.13 -16.54 -80.83
C THR A 332 -0.82 -17.63 -79.80
N ARG A 333 -1.91 -18.19 -79.26
CA ARG A 333 -2.13 -19.64 -79.18
C ARG A 333 -1.66 -20.33 -80.47
N GLY A 334 -0.80 -21.34 -80.35
CA GLY A 334 -0.56 -22.29 -81.44
C GLY A 334 0.67 -23.16 -81.23
N GLU A 335 0.44 -24.45 -80.98
CA GLU A 335 1.35 -25.59 -81.23
C GLU A 335 2.30 -26.03 -80.10
N GLN A 336 1.81 -27.05 -79.40
CA GLN A 336 2.51 -27.97 -78.51
C GLN A 336 2.88 -29.21 -79.33
N MET A 337 4.17 -29.54 -79.50
CA MET A 337 4.60 -30.92 -79.79
C MET A 337 6.02 -31.20 -79.30
N SER A 338 6.16 -32.32 -78.58
CA SER A 338 7.40 -33.07 -78.24
C SER A 338 8.38 -32.38 -77.28
N SER A 339 9.16 -33.04 -76.42
CA SER A 339 9.19 -34.38 -75.83
C SER A 339 10.38 -34.37 -74.86
N VAL A 340 10.24 -35.02 -73.71
CA VAL A 340 11.30 -35.84 -73.05
C VAL A 340 12.50 -35.14 -72.40
N ARG A 341 12.59 -35.32 -71.06
CA ARG A 341 13.74 -35.67 -70.17
C ARG A 341 15.00 -34.78 -70.25
N GLU A 342 15.81 -34.58 -69.20
CA GLU A 342 16.20 -35.49 -68.12
C GLU A 342 16.99 -34.70 -67.03
N SER A 343 16.84 -35.18 -65.79
CA SER A 343 17.87 -35.38 -64.74
C SER A 343 18.71 -34.21 -64.18
N GLU A 344 18.60 -33.98 -62.86
CA GLU A 344 19.56 -34.39 -61.79
C GLU A 344 20.62 -33.29 -61.57
N ILE A 345 20.91 -32.79 -60.37
CA ILE A 345 21.01 -33.34 -59.00
C ILE A 345 20.59 -32.27 -58.00
#